data_AF-A0A9W8I931-F1
#
_entry.id   AF-A0A9W8I931-F1
#
_cell.length_a   1.000
_cell.length_b   1.000
_cell.length_c   1.000
_cell.angle_alpha   90.00
_cell.angle_beta   90.00
_cell.angle_gamma   90.00
#
_symmetry.space_group_name_H-M   'P 1'
#
loop_
_entity.id
_entity.type
_entity.pdbx_description
1 polymer ?
#
loop_
_entity_poly.entity_id
_entity_poly.type
_entity_poly.pdbx_seq_one_letter_code
_entity_poly.pdbx_strand_id
1 'polypeptide(L)'
;LCRQLRLSGIDIDTQSAGSIAHSISDIADVDIRYTVEEMMTAPMQRATYFSTHAVDSRNDYRHYALNAPLYTHFTSPIRRYADVIVHRTLEASLAVYGNHVTSDHPLMPTYFSPYFPKTQAKGSLTTKRGSALVSLVPSTELLASIAHQCNLRKDAAKKAQEASSKLFLVNYLSAIAQDSDVPGVITQAVVTKLRESSFSILSPMFGIESIIYMDRMADRDNEVISTDGRKWKLHLWSVERASIKLVWKVSSPDQKTPEDQIADSLSALVIDDTQHSVVNLKCNRSADETPTQTIRIFSKLSVCIVPETNPPDISVKLAMPCINA
;
A
#
# COMPACT_ATOMS: atom_id res chain seq x y z
N LEU A 1 12.23 1.36 -9.19
CA LEU A 1 12.24 1.41 -7.71
C LEU A 1 13.64 1.27 -7.13
N CYS A 2 14.36 0.16 -7.31
CA CYS A 2 15.68 -0.04 -6.66
C CYS A 2 16.72 1.03 -7.00
N ARG A 3 16.75 1.52 -8.25
CA ARG A 3 17.60 2.66 -8.63
C ARG A 3 17.32 3.91 -7.77
N GLN A 4 16.05 4.20 -7.50
CA GLN A 4 15.64 5.34 -6.68
C GLN A 4 16.09 5.16 -5.23
N LEU A 5 15.91 3.96 -4.66
CA LEU A 5 16.38 3.65 -3.31
C LEU A 5 17.89 3.82 -3.17
N ARG A 6 18.67 3.31 -4.13
CA ARG A 6 20.13 3.45 -4.13
C ARG A 6 20.58 4.91 -4.16
N LEU A 7 19.89 5.76 -4.92
CA LEU A 7 20.19 7.20 -4.94
C LEU A 7 19.91 7.88 -3.59
N SER A 8 19.00 7.31 -2.80
CA SER A 8 18.70 7.75 -1.44
C SER A 8 19.55 7.06 -0.36
N GLY A 9 20.54 6.25 -0.75
CA GLY A 9 21.43 5.54 0.19
C GLY A 9 20.85 4.25 0.78
N ILE A 10 19.76 3.73 0.24
CA ILE A 10 19.14 2.46 0.66
C ILE A 10 19.43 1.42 -0.42
N ASP A 11 20.25 0.41 -0.12
CA ASP A 11 20.48 -0.71 -1.03
C ASP A 11 19.62 -1.91 -0.61
N ILE A 12 18.92 -2.49 -1.59
CA ILE A 12 18.02 -3.63 -1.38
C ILE A 12 18.51 -4.76 -2.29
N ASP A 13 18.83 -5.91 -1.69
CA ASP A 13 19.14 -7.12 -2.45
C ASP A 13 17.85 -7.74 -3.01
N THR A 14 17.73 -7.75 -4.33
CA THR A 14 16.56 -8.27 -5.05
C THR A 14 16.72 -9.71 -5.54
N GLN A 15 17.75 -10.43 -5.12
CA GLN A 15 18.01 -11.80 -5.60
C GLN A 15 16.89 -12.79 -5.22
N SER A 16 16.31 -12.64 -4.03
CA SER A 16 15.28 -13.54 -3.51
C SER A 16 14.30 -12.83 -2.60
N ALA A 17 13.11 -13.43 -2.38
CA ALA A 17 12.13 -12.89 -1.42
C ALA A 17 12.72 -12.76 0.00
N GLY A 18 13.58 -13.70 0.41
CA GLY A 18 14.27 -13.65 1.70
C GLY A 18 15.32 -12.53 1.78
N SER A 19 16.10 -12.34 0.71
CA SER A 19 17.06 -11.23 0.60
C SER A 19 16.38 -9.87 0.71
N ILE A 20 15.23 -9.71 0.04
CA ILE A 20 14.43 -8.47 0.10
C ILE A 20 13.95 -8.23 1.54
N ALA A 21 13.38 -9.25 2.18
CA ALA A 21 12.88 -9.13 3.56
C ALA A 21 14.01 -8.76 4.55
N HIS A 22 15.18 -9.38 4.42
CA HIS A 22 16.35 -9.05 5.23
C HIS A 22 16.79 -7.60 5.01
N SER A 23 16.95 -7.19 3.75
CA SER A 23 17.38 -5.84 3.38
C SER A 23 16.43 -4.75 3.91
N ILE A 24 15.11 -5.02 3.92
CA ILE A 24 14.11 -4.11 4.50
C ILE A 24 14.23 -4.07 6.03
N SER A 25 14.48 -5.22 6.68
CA SER A 25 14.61 -5.29 8.13
C SER A 25 15.84 -4.54 8.68
N ASP A 26 16.89 -4.42 7.86
CA ASP A 26 18.14 -3.70 8.20
C ASP A 26 17.95 -2.16 8.24
N ILE A 27 16.82 -1.63 7.75
CA ILE A 27 16.51 -0.21 7.80
C ILE A 27 16.16 0.19 9.25
N ALA A 28 17.02 1.03 9.86
CA ALA A 28 16.90 1.45 11.25
C ALA A 28 15.68 2.34 11.54
N ASP A 29 15.36 3.27 10.63
CA ASP A 29 14.23 4.19 10.79
C ASP A 29 12.92 3.47 10.46
N VAL A 30 12.04 3.37 11.46
CA VAL A 30 10.76 2.63 11.36
C VAL A 30 9.83 3.23 10.30
N ASP A 31 9.77 4.55 10.19
CA ASP A 31 8.90 5.23 9.22
C ASP A 31 9.39 4.99 7.79
N ILE A 32 10.71 5.09 7.59
CA ILE A 32 11.33 4.83 6.28
C ILE A 32 11.20 3.35 5.93
N ARG A 33 11.40 2.44 6.91
CA ARG A 33 11.22 1.00 6.71
C ARG A 33 9.82 0.68 6.24
N TYR A 34 8.79 1.16 6.93
CA TYR A 34 7.39 0.99 6.53
C TYR A 34 7.14 1.56 5.12
N THR A 35 7.67 2.75 4.85
CA THR A 35 7.54 3.38 3.52
C THR A 35 8.18 2.55 2.42
N VAL A 36 9.38 2.01 2.66
CA VAL A 36 10.07 1.15 1.69
C VAL A 36 9.33 -0.18 1.50
N GLU A 37 8.79 -0.76 2.57
CA GLU A 37 7.99 -1.98 2.53
C GLU A 37 6.73 -1.81 1.65
N GLU A 38 6.00 -0.72 1.82
CA GLU A 38 4.83 -0.40 0.99
C GLU A 38 5.24 -0.17 -0.48
N MET A 39 6.31 0.59 -0.72
CA MET A 39 6.85 0.80 -2.06
C MET A 39 7.27 -0.52 -2.73
N MET A 40 7.81 -1.48 -1.97
CA MET A 40 8.22 -2.80 -2.46
C MET A 40 7.05 -3.74 -2.73
N THR A 41 5.88 -3.48 -2.13
CA THR A 41 4.66 -4.24 -2.39
C THR A 41 4.04 -3.87 -3.76
N ALA A 42 4.21 -2.62 -4.21
CA ALA A 42 3.66 -2.15 -5.49
C ALA A 42 4.05 -2.98 -6.74
N PRO A 43 5.31 -3.40 -6.95
CA PRO A 43 5.69 -4.26 -8.08
C PRO A 43 5.32 -5.75 -7.90
N MET A 44 4.85 -6.17 -6.73
CA MET A 44 4.52 -7.58 -6.48
C MET A 44 3.23 -7.99 -7.20
N GLN A 45 3.24 -9.20 -7.76
CA GLN A 45 2.04 -9.79 -8.34
C GLN A 45 1.12 -10.33 -7.24
N ARG A 46 -0.19 -10.08 -7.39
CA ARG A 46 -1.19 -10.65 -6.48
C ARG A 46 -1.22 -12.17 -6.65
N ALA A 47 -1.19 -12.90 -5.55
CA ALA A 47 -1.35 -14.36 -5.57
C ALA A 47 -2.73 -14.72 -6.15
N THR A 48 -2.79 -15.74 -7.01
CA THR A 48 -4.01 -16.22 -7.65
C THR A 48 -4.21 -17.71 -7.38
N TYR A 49 -5.46 -18.13 -7.30
CA TYR A 49 -5.81 -19.55 -7.38
C TYR A 49 -5.74 -19.99 -8.85
N PHE A 50 -5.24 -21.18 -9.10
CA PHE A 50 -5.24 -21.80 -10.42
C PHE A 50 -5.51 -23.30 -10.29
N SER A 51 -5.99 -23.91 -11.37
CA SER A 51 -6.08 -25.37 -11.49
C SER A 51 -4.73 -25.92 -11.93
N THR A 52 -4.29 -27.04 -11.39
CA THR A 52 -2.99 -27.65 -11.75
C THR A 52 -2.88 -27.95 -13.25
N HIS A 53 -4.00 -28.24 -13.92
CA HIS A 53 -4.04 -28.50 -15.37
C HIS A 53 -3.97 -27.22 -16.23
N ALA A 54 -4.16 -26.05 -15.64
CA ALA A 54 -4.14 -24.78 -16.36
C ALA A 54 -2.74 -24.15 -16.44
N VAL A 55 -1.72 -24.79 -15.86
CA VAL A 55 -0.36 -24.27 -15.77
C VAL A 55 0.62 -25.33 -16.27
N ASP A 56 1.43 -24.95 -17.25
CA ASP A 56 2.28 -25.87 -18.01
C ASP A 56 3.50 -26.35 -17.21
N SER A 57 4.07 -25.49 -16.37
CA SER A 57 5.29 -25.79 -15.62
C SER A 57 5.03 -25.91 -14.12
N ARG A 58 5.60 -26.95 -13.51
CA ARG A 58 5.56 -27.13 -12.04
C ARG A 58 6.34 -26.03 -11.30
N ASN A 59 7.26 -25.33 -11.97
CA ASN A 59 7.97 -24.21 -11.38
C ASN A 59 7.04 -23.03 -11.09
N ASP A 60 5.95 -22.90 -11.84
CA ASP A 60 4.97 -21.81 -11.67
C ASP A 60 4.04 -22.05 -10.49
N TYR A 61 4.13 -23.21 -9.81
CA TYR A 61 3.34 -23.51 -8.63
C TYR A 61 3.94 -22.88 -7.35
N ARG A 62 5.17 -22.36 -7.47
CA ARG A 62 5.89 -21.78 -6.35
C ARG A 62 5.19 -20.53 -5.85
N HIS A 63 5.03 -20.44 -4.54
CA HIS A 63 4.53 -19.24 -3.89
C HIS A 63 5.71 -18.33 -3.51
N TYR A 64 5.93 -17.26 -4.30
CA TYR A 64 7.07 -16.36 -4.16
C TYR A 64 7.25 -15.83 -2.73
N ALA A 65 6.23 -15.18 -2.17
CA ALA A 65 6.32 -14.54 -0.85
C ALA A 65 6.44 -15.51 0.33
N LEU A 66 6.02 -16.78 0.17
CA LEU A 66 6.09 -17.80 1.22
C LEU A 66 7.32 -18.70 1.05
N ASN A 67 8.08 -18.50 -0.04
CA ASN A 67 9.17 -19.37 -0.45
C ASN A 67 8.81 -20.88 -0.43
N ALA A 68 7.57 -21.22 -0.83
CA ALA A 68 7.04 -22.58 -0.76
C ALA A 68 6.84 -23.16 -2.17
N PRO A 69 7.16 -24.45 -2.40
CA PRO A 69 7.01 -25.06 -3.73
C PRO A 69 5.56 -25.31 -4.13
N LEU A 70 4.66 -25.48 -3.14
CA LEU A 70 3.24 -25.71 -3.31
C LEU A 70 2.50 -24.98 -2.18
N TYR A 71 1.36 -24.39 -2.50
CA TYR A 71 0.51 -23.75 -1.50
C TYR A 71 -0.96 -23.81 -1.91
N THR A 72 -1.85 -24.00 -0.94
CA THR A 72 -3.30 -23.87 -1.12
C THR A 72 -3.96 -23.48 0.20
N HIS A 73 -5.19 -22.96 0.14
CA HIS A 73 -5.97 -22.64 1.32
C HIS A 73 -6.85 -23.82 1.75
N PHE A 74 -6.87 -24.10 3.05
CA PHE A 74 -7.62 -25.21 3.65
C PHE A 74 -8.30 -24.86 4.98
N THR A 75 -7.70 -23.96 5.77
CA THR A 75 -8.03 -23.76 7.19
C THR A 75 -9.27 -22.88 7.45
N SER A 76 -10.00 -22.43 6.44
CA SER A 76 -11.13 -21.49 6.61
C SER A 76 -12.30 -21.72 5.64
N PRO A 77 -12.88 -22.94 5.58
CA PRO A 77 -13.99 -23.28 4.67
C PRO A 77 -15.27 -22.46 4.89
N ILE A 78 -15.49 -21.92 6.10
CA ILE A 78 -16.66 -21.09 6.40
C ILE A 78 -16.62 -19.74 5.64
N ARG A 79 -15.43 -19.15 5.46
CA ARG A 79 -15.27 -17.80 4.88
C ARG A 79 -14.61 -17.79 3.51
N ARG A 80 -14.20 -18.94 2.96
CA ARG A 80 -13.54 -19.06 1.66
C ARG A 80 -14.03 -20.30 0.92
N TYR A 81 -14.59 -20.09 -0.26
CA TYR A 81 -15.08 -21.19 -1.11
C TYR A 81 -13.95 -22.06 -1.67
N ALA A 82 -12.76 -21.48 -1.90
CA ALA A 82 -11.58 -22.23 -2.33
C ALA A 82 -11.24 -23.36 -1.34
N ASP A 83 -11.28 -23.10 -0.03
CA ASP A 83 -11.06 -24.11 1.00
C ASP A 83 -12.11 -25.22 0.94
N VAL A 84 -13.39 -24.92 0.66
CA VAL A 84 -14.44 -25.95 0.50
C VAL A 84 -14.10 -26.92 -0.64
N ILE A 85 -13.60 -26.42 -1.77
CA ILE A 85 -13.15 -27.26 -2.88
C ILE A 85 -11.96 -28.14 -2.46
N VAL A 86 -10.99 -27.58 -1.74
CA VAL A 86 -9.84 -28.36 -1.25
C VAL A 86 -10.28 -29.44 -0.25
N HIS A 87 -11.22 -29.14 0.64
CA HIS A 87 -11.79 -30.13 1.58
C HIS A 87 -12.43 -31.31 0.82
N ARG A 88 -13.25 -31.02 -0.21
CA ARG A 88 -13.85 -32.06 -1.05
C ARG A 88 -12.82 -32.88 -1.83
N THR A 89 -11.80 -32.23 -2.38
CA THR A 89 -10.72 -32.89 -3.11
C THR A 89 -9.88 -33.78 -2.19
N LEU A 90 -9.62 -33.33 -0.96
CA LEU A 90 -8.91 -34.11 0.05
C LEU A 90 -9.73 -35.33 0.47
N GLU A 91 -11.04 -35.16 0.72
CA GLU A 91 -11.95 -36.26 1.03
C GLU A 91 -11.97 -37.32 -0.09
N ALA A 92 -12.11 -36.88 -1.34
CA ALA A 92 -12.07 -37.77 -2.50
C ALA A 92 -10.72 -38.51 -2.62
N SER A 93 -9.61 -37.81 -2.38
CA SER A 93 -8.26 -38.40 -2.39
C SER A 93 -8.13 -39.48 -1.31
N LEU A 94 -8.55 -39.19 -0.07
CA LEU A 94 -8.51 -40.15 1.04
C LEU A 94 -9.40 -41.36 0.79
N ALA A 95 -10.57 -41.19 0.16
CA ALA A 95 -11.44 -42.31 -0.19
C ALA A 95 -10.85 -43.23 -1.27
N VAL A 96 -10.03 -42.70 -2.19
CA VAL A 96 -9.28 -43.50 -3.17
C VAL A 96 -8.15 -44.27 -2.48
N TYR A 97 -7.36 -43.60 -1.62
CA TYR A 97 -6.26 -44.26 -0.89
C TYR A 97 -6.73 -45.22 0.20
N GLY A 98 -7.90 -44.98 0.80
CA GLY A 98 -8.54 -45.86 1.79
C GLY A 98 -8.94 -47.23 1.26
N ASN A 99 -8.89 -47.44 -0.07
CA ASN A 99 -9.04 -48.75 -0.69
C ASN A 99 -7.71 -49.52 -0.85
N HIS A 100 -6.56 -48.93 -0.46
CA HIS A 100 -5.22 -49.53 -0.63
C HIS A 100 -4.27 -49.45 0.60
N VAL A 101 -4.74 -49.08 1.80
CA VAL A 101 -3.89 -49.12 3.01
C VAL A 101 -4.34 -50.25 3.93
N THR A 102 -3.80 -51.46 3.69
CA THR A 102 -3.44 -52.37 4.78
C THR A 102 -1.97 -52.14 5.04
N SER A 103 -1.63 -51.14 5.86
CA SER A 103 -0.28 -51.07 6.41
C SER A 103 -0.23 -51.96 7.64
N ASP A 104 0.52 -53.06 7.58
CA ASP A 104 0.88 -53.89 8.73
C ASP A 104 1.92 -53.17 9.65
N HIS A 105 1.86 -51.84 9.75
CA HIS A 105 2.85 -51.04 10.47
C HIS A 105 2.40 -50.76 11.91
N PRO A 106 3.13 -51.24 12.94
CA PRO A 106 2.66 -51.28 14.35
C PRO A 106 2.55 -49.92 15.06
N LEU A 107 2.94 -48.81 14.41
CA LEU A 107 2.96 -47.47 15.00
C LEU A 107 2.04 -46.43 14.32
N MET A 108 1.25 -46.81 13.30
CA MET A 108 0.21 -45.92 12.78
C MET A 108 -1.14 -46.24 13.44
N PRO A 109 -1.84 -45.27 14.05
CA PRO A 109 -3.19 -45.51 14.54
C PRO A 109 -4.10 -45.86 13.37
N THR A 110 -4.83 -46.97 13.48
CA THR A 110 -6.01 -47.22 12.64
C THR A 110 -7.02 -46.10 12.90
N TYR A 111 -7.03 -45.08 12.04
CA TYR A 111 -8.04 -44.03 12.09
C TYR A 111 -9.38 -44.61 11.62
N PHE A 112 -10.17 -45.08 12.57
CA PHE A 112 -11.58 -45.34 12.37
C PHE A 112 -12.31 -43.99 12.35
N SER A 113 -12.61 -43.47 11.17
CA SER A 113 -13.56 -42.36 11.05
C SER A 113 -14.98 -42.90 11.30
N PRO A 114 -15.71 -42.39 12.30
CA PRO A 114 -17.09 -42.83 12.59
C PRO A 114 -18.10 -42.45 11.50
N TYR A 115 -17.70 -41.60 10.54
CA TYR A 115 -18.50 -41.27 9.36
C TYR A 115 -18.39 -42.30 8.22
N PHE A 116 -17.51 -43.29 8.34
CA PHE A 116 -17.42 -44.42 7.40
C PHE A 116 -17.99 -45.67 8.07
N PRO A 117 -19.25 -46.05 7.78
CA PRO A 117 -19.79 -47.29 8.31
C PRO A 117 -18.97 -48.46 7.75
N LYS A 118 -18.54 -49.35 8.66
CA LYS A 118 -17.99 -50.67 8.32
C LYS A 118 -19.01 -51.39 7.46
N THR A 119 -18.82 -51.44 6.14
CA THR A 119 -19.54 -52.39 5.31
C THR A 119 -18.94 -53.77 5.56
N GLN A 120 -19.50 -54.50 6.53
CA GLN A 120 -19.40 -55.95 6.62
C GLN A 120 -20.23 -56.62 5.51
N ALA A 121 -20.04 -56.19 4.26
CA ALA A 121 -20.64 -56.86 3.13
C ALA A 121 -19.64 -57.91 2.63
N LYS A 122 -19.82 -59.16 3.06
CA LYS A 122 -19.32 -60.34 2.34
C LYS A 122 -20.01 -60.36 0.98
N GLY A 123 -19.44 -59.65 0.02
CA GLY A 123 -19.95 -59.55 -1.33
C GLY A 123 -19.06 -58.58 -2.10
N SER A 124 -18.36 -59.10 -3.09
CA SER A 124 -17.51 -58.35 -4.02
C SER A 124 -18.14 -57.00 -4.40
N LEU A 125 -17.64 -55.91 -3.83
CA LEU A 125 -17.97 -54.53 -4.22
C LEU A 125 -17.12 -54.13 -5.43
N THR A 126 -17.35 -54.83 -6.54
CA THR A 126 -17.15 -54.22 -7.84
C THR A 126 -18.44 -53.47 -8.16
N THR A 127 -18.33 -52.20 -8.54
CA THR A 127 -19.40 -51.33 -9.08
C THR A 127 -20.27 -50.56 -8.05
N LYS A 128 -20.28 -49.22 -8.18
CA LYS A 128 -21.19 -48.19 -7.59
C LYS A 128 -20.70 -47.25 -6.47
N ARG A 129 -19.47 -47.31 -5.96
CA ARG A 129 -18.88 -46.19 -5.14
C ARG A 129 -18.03 -45.22 -5.94
N GLY A 130 -17.38 -45.67 -7.02
CA GLY A 130 -16.58 -44.81 -7.90
C GLY A 130 -17.38 -43.67 -8.56
N SER A 131 -18.66 -43.90 -8.87
CA SER A 131 -19.53 -42.87 -9.49
C SER A 131 -19.89 -41.71 -8.55
N ALA A 132 -19.95 -41.94 -7.23
CA ALA A 132 -20.25 -40.89 -6.26
C ALA A 132 -19.01 -40.04 -5.93
N LEU A 133 -17.82 -40.65 -5.93
CA LEU A 133 -16.54 -39.94 -5.75
C LEU A 133 -16.24 -38.99 -6.92
N VAL A 134 -16.60 -39.38 -8.16
CA VAL A 134 -16.55 -38.52 -9.35
C VAL A 134 -17.50 -37.31 -9.24
N SER A 135 -18.52 -37.37 -8.36
CA SER A 135 -19.46 -36.25 -8.17
C SER A 135 -18.96 -35.18 -7.18
N LEU A 136 -17.97 -35.49 -6.33
CA LEU A 136 -17.49 -34.55 -5.30
C LEU A 136 -16.47 -33.55 -5.85
N VAL A 137 -15.65 -33.98 -6.81
CA VAL A 137 -14.58 -33.18 -7.42
C VAL A 137 -15.03 -32.71 -8.81
N PRO A 138 -15.12 -31.39 -9.04
CA PRO A 138 -15.46 -30.84 -10.34
C PRO A 138 -14.45 -31.25 -11.43
N SER A 139 -14.86 -31.22 -12.71
CA SER A 139 -13.94 -31.43 -13.84
C SER A 139 -12.82 -30.39 -13.85
N THR A 140 -11.71 -30.69 -14.53
CA THR A 140 -10.52 -29.82 -14.62
C THR A 140 -10.85 -28.43 -15.18
N GLU A 141 -11.69 -28.38 -16.22
CA GLU A 141 -12.21 -27.14 -16.82
C GLU A 141 -13.07 -26.34 -15.84
N LEU A 142 -13.99 -27.02 -15.15
CA LEU A 142 -14.85 -26.40 -14.14
C LEU A 142 -14.03 -25.87 -12.96
N LEU A 143 -13.00 -26.59 -12.51
CA LEU A 143 -12.06 -26.14 -11.48
C LEU A 143 -11.31 -24.86 -11.88
N ALA A 144 -10.88 -24.76 -13.15
CA ALA A 144 -10.24 -23.54 -13.65
C ALA A 144 -11.20 -22.34 -13.60
N SER A 145 -12.47 -22.54 -14.00
CA SER A 145 -13.49 -21.49 -13.92
C SER A 145 -13.82 -21.08 -12.47
N ILE A 146 -13.88 -22.05 -11.54
CA ILE A 146 -14.10 -21.79 -10.12
C ILE A 146 -12.93 -21.01 -9.53
N ALA A 147 -11.69 -21.39 -9.86
CA ALA A 147 -10.49 -20.68 -9.40
C ALA A 147 -10.49 -19.24 -9.90
N HIS A 148 -10.81 -19.02 -11.18
CA HIS A 148 -10.97 -17.69 -11.75
C HIS A 148 -12.02 -16.86 -11.02
N GLN A 149 -13.22 -17.41 -10.79
CA GLN A 149 -14.28 -16.72 -10.06
C GLN A 149 -13.89 -16.42 -8.61
N CYS A 150 -13.18 -17.33 -7.93
CA CYS A 150 -12.66 -17.10 -6.59
C CYS A 150 -11.66 -15.94 -6.56
N ASN A 151 -10.80 -15.81 -7.58
CA ASN A 151 -9.88 -14.66 -7.70
C ASN A 151 -10.64 -13.35 -7.89
N LEU A 152 -11.60 -13.30 -8.81
CA LEU A 152 -12.42 -12.10 -9.05
C LEU A 152 -13.16 -11.65 -7.78
N ARG A 153 -13.79 -12.60 -7.07
CA ARG A 153 -14.53 -12.29 -5.84
C ARG A 153 -13.61 -11.91 -4.69
N LYS A 154 -12.44 -12.53 -4.56
CA LYS A 154 -11.41 -12.14 -3.59
C LYS A 154 -10.95 -10.70 -3.83
N ASP A 155 -10.69 -10.32 -5.07
CA ASP A 155 -10.23 -8.97 -5.39
C ASP A 155 -11.33 -7.93 -5.19
N ALA A 156 -12.57 -8.23 -5.58
CA ALA A 156 -13.73 -7.39 -5.30
C ALA A 156 -13.95 -7.20 -3.79
N ALA A 157 -13.86 -8.28 -3.00
CA ALA A 157 -13.98 -8.22 -1.55
C ALA A 157 -12.88 -7.36 -0.92
N LYS A 158 -11.62 -7.49 -1.39
CA LYS A 158 -10.52 -6.64 -0.90
C LYS A 158 -10.78 -5.16 -1.16
N LYS A 159 -11.23 -4.80 -2.37
CA LYS A 159 -11.57 -3.42 -2.72
C LYS A 159 -12.70 -2.87 -1.84
N ALA A 160 -13.74 -3.65 -1.60
CA ALA A 160 -14.84 -3.26 -0.72
C ALA A 160 -14.37 -3.06 0.74
N GLN A 161 -13.48 -3.95 1.23
CA GLN A 161 -12.86 -3.83 2.55
C GLN A 161 -12.01 -2.55 2.66
N GLU A 162 -11.13 -2.29 1.68
CA GLU A 162 -10.29 -1.09 1.64
C GLU A 162 -11.15 0.20 1.60
N ALA A 163 -12.22 0.21 0.80
CA ALA A 163 -13.16 1.33 0.74
C ALA A 163 -13.90 1.55 2.07
N SER A 164 -14.33 0.47 2.73
CA SER A 164 -14.96 0.55 4.04
C SER A 164 -13.99 1.10 5.09
N SER A 165 -12.76 0.59 5.14
CA SER A 165 -11.72 1.11 6.04
C SER A 165 -11.44 2.59 5.80
N LYS A 166 -11.38 3.04 4.54
CA LYS A 166 -11.22 4.46 4.19
C LYS A 166 -12.36 5.31 4.75
N LEU A 167 -13.61 4.88 4.61
CA LEU A 167 -14.77 5.60 5.13
C LEU A 167 -14.72 5.76 6.65
N PHE A 168 -14.41 4.67 7.37
CA PHE A 168 -14.26 4.73 8.83
C PHE A 168 -13.07 5.60 9.26
N LEU A 169 -11.97 5.59 8.50
CA LEU A 169 -10.83 6.45 8.75
C LEU A 169 -11.19 7.93 8.60
N VAL A 170 -11.94 8.31 7.56
CA VAL A 170 -12.44 9.69 7.39
C VAL A 170 -13.27 10.13 8.60
N ASN A 171 -14.20 9.28 9.05
CA ASN A 171 -15.03 9.59 10.21
C ASN A 171 -14.21 9.70 11.51
N TYR A 172 -13.24 8.81 11.69
CA TYR A 172 -12.33 8.85 12.84
C TYR A 172 -11.48 10.13 12.87
N LEU A 173 -10.90 10.51 11.74
CA LEU A 173 -10.13 11.75 11.61
C LEU A 173 -11.02 12.98 11.85
N SER A 174 -12.27 12.96 11.35
CA SER A 174 -13.23 14.05 11.57
C SER A 174 -13.58 14.22 13.04
N ALA A 175 -13.73 13.12 13.79
CA ALA A 175 -13.99 13.18 15.23
C ALA A 175 -12.81 13.77 16.01
N ILE A 176 -11.57 13.39 15.68
CA ILE A 176 -10.37 13.93 16.35
C ILE A 176 -10.13 15.39 15.99
N ALA A 177 -10.40 15.78 14.75
CA ALA A 177 -10.23 17.16 14.31
C ALA A 177 -11.17 18.13 15.04
N GLN A 178 -12.34 17.69 15.52
CA GLN A 178 -13.27 18.55 16.30
C GLN A 178 -12.68 19.05 17.61
N ASP A 179 -11.74 18.29 18.20
CA ASP A 179 -11.10 18.65 19.47
C ASP A 179 -9.87 19.55 19.28
N SER A 180 -9.51 19.89 18.04
CA SER A 180 -8.29 20.62 17.70
C SER A 180 -8.59 22.00 17.08
N ASP A 181 -7.74 22.99 17.32
CA ASP A 181 -7.83 24.34 16.73
C ASP A 181 -7.38 24.38 15.25
N VAL A 182 -7.00 23.23 14.71
CA VAL A 182 -6.57 23.03 13.33
C VAL A 182 -7.61 22.22 12.57
N PRO A 183 -7.83 22.48 11.26
CA PRO A 183 -8.90 21.86 10.48
C PRO A 183 -8.69 20.35 10.18
N GLY A 184 -7.67 19.73 10.78
CA GLY A 184 -7.29 18.35 10.52
C GLY A 184 -6.27 17.83 11.52
N VAL A 185 -5.74 16.63 11.27
CA VAL A 185 -4.79 15.97 12.16
C VAL A 185 -3.37 16.14 11.63
N ILE A 186 -2.48 16.70 12.45
CA ILE A 186 -1.07 16.89 12.09
C ILE A 186 -0.31 15.60 12.38
N THR A 187 0.42 15.10 11.40
CA THR A 187 1.26 13.91 11.51
C THR A 187 2.53 14.05 10.69
N GLN A 188 3.52 13.20 10.96
CA GLN A 188 4.66 13.05 10.08
C GLN A 188 4.30 12.19 8.86
N ALA A 189 4.90 12.54 7.72
CA ALA A 189 4.84 11.80 6.48
C ALA A 189 6.21 11.77 5.81
N VAL A 190 6.44 10.71 5.03
CA VAL A 190 7.70 10.46 4.32
C VAL A 190 7.47 10.71 2.84
N VAL A 191 8.37 11.46 2.21
CA VAL A 191 8.29 11.74 0.76
C VAL A 191 8.72 10.50 -0.03
N THR A 192 7.83 10.00 -0.88
CA THR A 192 8.06 8.77 -1.64
C THR A 192 8.52 9.05 -3.06
N LYS A 193 8.00 10.08 -3.71
CA LYS A 193 8.32 10.43 -5.11
C LYS A 193 8.35 11.93 -5.29
N LEU A 194 9.29 12.43 -6.08
CA LEU A 194 9.36 13.83 -6.52
C LEU A 194 8.97 13.91 -7.99
N ARG A 195 8.22 14.95 -8.35
CA ARG A 195 7.87 15.36 -9.72
C ARG A 195 8.17 16.86 -9.87
N GLU A 196 7.96 17.42 -11.06
CA GLU A 196 8.26 18.83 -11.36
C GLU A 196 7.38 19.82 -10.59
N SER A 197 6.06 19.57 -10.50
CA SER A 197 5.10 20.45 -9.79
C SER A 197 4.39 19.78 -8.61
N SER A 198 4.83 18.58 -8.22
CA SER A 198 4.20 17.82 -7.12
C SER A 198 5.15 16.82 -6.49
N PHE A 199 4.82 16.36 -5.29
CA PHE A 199 5.49 15.23 -4.68
C PHE A 199 4.48 14.30 -3.99
N SER A 200 4.78 13.01 -3.99
CA SER A 200 3.99 11.99 -3.31
C SER A 200 4.54 11.78 -1.91
N ILE A 201 3.63 11.59 -0.96
CA ILE A 201 3.93 11.29 0.43
C ILE A 201 3.20 10.03 0.88
N LEU A 202 3.75 9.39 1.90
CA LEU A 202 3.09 8.34 2.67
C LEU A 202 3.13 8.77 4.14
N SER A 203 1.99 8.78 4.82
CA SER A 203 1.95 8.91 6.28
C SER A 203 1.91 7.52 6.92
N PRO A 204 2.99 7.06 7.58
CA PRO A 204 3.04 5.72 8.18
C PRO A 204 2.00 5.52 9.27
N MET A 205 1.67 6.57 10.04
CA MET A 205 0.72 6.50 11.15
C MET A 205 -0.69 6.08 10.72
N PHE A 206 -1.13 6.54 9.55
CA PHE A 206 -2.49 6.27 9.04
C PHE A 206 -2.50 5.42 7.77
N GLY A 207 -1.33 5.08 7.22
CA GLY A 207 -1.21 4.40 5.93
C GLY A 207 -1.79 5.19 4.76
N ILE A 208 -1.78 6.53 4.83
CA ILE A 208 -2.35 7.40 3.79
C ILE A 208 -1.26 7.76 2.78
N GLU A 209 -1.48 7.37 1.53
CA GLU A 209 -0.75 7.87 0.38
C GLU A 209 -1.47 9.07 -0.22
N SER A 210 -0.75 10.16 -0.47
CA SER A 210 -1.31 11.34 -1.12
C SER A 210 -0.28 12.04 -1.99
N ILE A 211 -0.78 12.89 -2.90
CA ILE A 211 0.04 13.72 -3.77
C ILE A 211 -0.23 15.17 -3.41
N ILE A 212 0.84 15.88 -3.12
CA ILE A 212 0.81 17.29 -2.82
C ILE A 212 1.23 18.05 -4.09
N TYR A 213 0.32 18.88 -4.61
CA TYR A 213 0.53 19.72 -5.78
C TYR A 213 0.97 21.12 -5.34
N MET A 214 2.10 21.60 -5.87
CA MET A 214 2.67 22.91 -5.50
C MET A 214 1.82 24.05 -6.03
N ASP A 215 1.29 23.90 -7.26
CA ASP A 215 0.45 24.91 -7.92
C ASP A 215 -0.78 25.24 -7.06
N ARG A 216 -1.39 24.22 -6.43
CA ARG A 216 -2.56 24.40 -5.56
C ARG A 216 -2.22 25.12 -4.26
N MET A 217 -0.95 25.10 -3.80
CA MET A 217 -0.54 25.84 -2.60
C MET A 217 -0.26 27.32 -2.86
N ALA A 218 -0.07 27.72 -4.12
CA ALA A 218 0.14 29.11 -4.48
C ALA A 218 -1.18 29.91 -4.55
N ASP A 219 -2.33 29.23 -4.61
CA ASP A 219 -3.65 29.87 -4.65
C ASP A 219 -4.03 30.50 -3.29
N ARG A 220 -4.77 31.62 -3.36
CA ARG A 220 -5.13 32.50 -2.21
C ARG A 220 -5.79 31.78 -1.03
N ASP A 221 -6.39 30.61 -1.25
CA ASP A 221 -7.18 29.86 -0.27
C ASP A 221 -6.40 28.72 0.44
N ASN A 222 -5.17 28.40 0.01
CA ASN A 222 -4.39 27.30 0.58
C ASN A 222 -3.26 27.79 1.48
N GLU A 223 -3.65 28.36 2.62
CA GLU A 223 -2.74 28.67 3.70
C GLU A 223 -2.18 27.39 4.34
N VAL A 224 -0.87 27.37 4.56
CA VAL A 224 -0.19 26.33 5.34
C VAL A 224 -0.48 26.57 6.81
N ILE A 225 -1.03 25.53 7.43
CA ILE A 225 -1.40 25.53 8.84
C ILE A 225 -0.12 25.36 9.64
N SER A 226 0.21 26.35 10.48
CA SER A 226 1.22 26.20 11.53
C SER A 226 0.55 25.74 12.81
N THR A 227 1.27 24.91 13.56
CA THR A 227 0.97 24.54 14.94
C THR A 227 0.94 25.74 15.90
N ASP A 228 1.54 26.88 15.53
CA ASP A 228 1.60 28.11 16.35
C ASP A 228 0.47 29.11 16.05
N GLY A 229 -0.54 28.72 15.26
CA GLY A 229 -1.63 29.60 14.80
C GLY A 229 -1.20 30.63 13.75
N ARG A 230 0.08 30.68 13.36
CA ARG A 230 0.58 31.52 12.27
C ARG A 230 0.20 30.92 10.92
N LYS A 231 -0.33 31.77 10.03
CA LYS A 231 -0.63 31.38 8.65
C LYS A 231 0.60 31.61 7.78
N TRP A 232 1.04 30.58 7.09
CA TRP A 232 2.17 30.65 6.16
C TRP A 232 1.69 30.45 4.73
N LYS A 233 2.37 31.08 3.78
CA LYS A 233 2.14 30.89 2.34
C LYS A 233 3.41 30.43 1.67
N LEU A 234 3.26 29.46 0.76
CA LEU A 234 4.34 29.05 -0.13
C LEU A 234 4.56 30.19 -1.13
N HIS A 235 5.79 30.69 -1.22
CA HIS A 235 6.10 31.83 -2.07
C HIS A 235 6.78 31.41 -3.38
N LEU A 236 7.83 30.59 -3.28
CA LEU A 236 8.62 30.12 -4.42
C LEU A 236 9.06 28.68 -4.19
N TRP A 237 9.23 27.94 -5.28
CA TRP A 237 9.92 26.66 -5.24
C TRP A 237 10.88 26.50 -6.42
N SER A 238 11.89 25.64 -6.24
CA SER A 238 12.80 25.25 -7.31
C SER A 238 13.07 23.76 -7.25
N VAL A 239 13.09 23.11 -8.43
CA VAL A 239 13.40 21.70 -8.57
C VAL A 239 14.82 21.55 -9.06
N GLU A 240 15.68 20.99 -8.22
CA GLU A 240 17.09 20.72 -8.54
C GLU A 240 17.30 19.20 -8.56
N ARG A 241 17.36 18.58 -9.75
CA ARG A 241 17.69 17.17 -10.14
C ARG A 241 17.19 15.99 -9.28
N ALA A 242 17.07 16.12 -7.96
CA ALA A 242 16.54 15.17 -6.97
C ALA A 242 16.03 15.85 -5.68
N SER A 243 15.82 17.17 -5.68
CA SER A 243 15.32 17.90 -4.51
C SER A 243 14.41 19.05 -4.91
N ILE A 244 13.45 19.38 -4.03
CA ILE A 244 12.57 20.54 -4.15
C ILE A 244 12.93 21.50 -3.02
N LYS A 245 13.32 22.73 -3.35
CA LYS A 245 13.49 23.79 -2.36
C LYS A 245 12.21 24.59 -2.27
N LEU A 246 11.63 24.70 -1.08
CA LEU A 246 10.48 25.53 -0.75
C LEU A 246 10.94 26.79 -0.02
N VAL A 247 10.38 27.94 -0.39
CA VAL A 247 10.60 29.23 0.28
C VAL A 247 9.28 29.71 0.87
N TRP A 248 9.28 29.94 2.18
CA TRP A 248 8.10 30.28 2.96
C TRP A 248 8.04 31.80 3.26
N LYS A 249 6.82 32.35 3.30
CA LYS A 249 6.55 33.70 3.80
C LYS A 249 5.40 33.68 4.81
N VAL A 250 5.52 34.48 5.88
CA VAL A 250 4.44 34.68 6.86
C VAL A 250 3.34 35.50 6.19
N SER A 251 2.07 35.07 6.26
CA SER A 251 0.97 35.94 5.84
C SER A 251 0.65 36.91 6.97
N SER A 252 1.08 38.17 6.85
CA SER A 252 0.62 39.22 7.77
C SER A 252 -0.80 39.66 7.37
N PRO A 253 -1.74 39.81 8.32
CA PRO A 253 -3.13 40.17 8.00
C PRO A 253 -3.34 41.62 7.53
N ASP A 254 -2.37 42.54 7.69
CA ASP A 254 -2.54 43.94 7.32
C ASP A 254 -1.27 44.55 6.70
N GLN A 255 -1.16 44.49 5.38
CA GLN A 255 -0.59 45.49 4.46
C GLN A 255 -0.27 44.80 3.14
N LYS A 256 -0.98 45.17 2.06
CA LYS A 256 -0.48 44.91 0.70
C LYS A 256 0.79 45.74 0.54
N THR A 257 1.93 45.08 0.64
CA THR A 257 3.21 45.74 0.35
C THR A 257 3.35 45.91 -1.17
N PRO A 258 4.10 46.91 -1.67
CA PRO A 258 4.39 47.05 -3.10
C PRO A 258 5.06 45.80 -3.70
N GLU A 259 5.67 44.96 -2.87
CA GLU A 259 6.28 43.69 -3.23
C GLU A 259 5.25 42.59 -3.55
N ASP A 260 4.04 42.65 -2.97
CA ASP A 260 2.93 41.74 -3.32
C ASP A 260 2.43 41.96 -4.75
N GLN A 261 2.57 43.19 -5.30
CA GLN A 261 2.23 43.50 -6.69
C GLN A 261 3.28 42.99 -7.68
N ILE A 262 4.55 42.95 -7.27
CA ILE A 262 5.64 42.36 -8.07
C ILE A 262 5.58 40.83 -7.98
N ALA A 263 5.17 40.27 -6.84
CA ALA A 263 4.96 38.84 -6.63
C ALA A 263 3.79 38.27 -7.46
N ASP A 264 2.67 39.01 -7.57
CA ASP A 264 1.57 38.68 -8.49
C ASP A 264 2.01 38.68 -9.97
N SER A 265 3.14 39.34 -10.30
CA SER A 265 3.73 39.36 -11.65
C SER A 265 4.77 38.25 -11.87
N LEU A 266 5.28 37.61 -10.81
CA LEU A 266 6.32 36.56 -10.87
C LEU A 266 5.78 35.14 -10.72
N SER A 267 4.54 34.98 -10.23
CA SER A 267 3.83 33.68 -10.17
C SER A 267 3.59 33.02 -11.53
N ALA A 268 3.88 33.73 -12.64
CA ALA A 268 3.68 33.26 -14.01
C ALA A 268 4.95 32.73 -14.71
N LEU A 269 6.14 32.77 -14.10
CA LEU A 269 7.39 32.33 -14.76
C LEU A 269 7.74 30.88 -14.42
N VAL A 270 6.93 29.97 -14.97
CA VAL A 270 7.32 28.59 -15.27
C VAL A 270 8.30 28.63 -16.44
N ILE A 271 9.54 28.16 -16.26
CA ILE A 271 10.48 28.00 -17.37
C ILE A 271 10.67 26.50 -17.62
N ASP A 272 10.26 26.10 -18.82
CA ASP A 272 10.32 24.77 -19.40
C ASP A 272 11.70 24.43 -20.00
N ASP A 273 11.83 23.16 -20.35
CA ASP A 273 12.92 22.23 -20.68
C ASP A 273 14.13 22.64 -21.57
N THR A 274 14.43 23.92 -21.78
CA THR A 274 15.59 24.29 -22.62
C THR A 274 16.44 25.39 -21.99
N GLN A 275 17.67 25.03 -21.59
CA GLN A 275 18.79 25.87 -21.15
C GLN A 275 18.51 27.39 -21.18
N HIS A 276 18.24 28.02 -20.03
CA HIS A 276 18.59 29.43 -19.77
C HIS A 276 18.58 29.75 -18.26
N SER A 277 19.38 30.75 -17.92
CA SER A 277 19.94 31.10 -16.61
C SER A 277 18.94 31.31 -15.46
N VAL A 278 19.30 30.74 -14.30
CA VAL A 278 18.83 31.17 -12.98
C VAL A 278 19.30 32.61 -12.74
N VAL A 279 18.39 33.59 -12.83
CA VAL A 279 18.66 34.89 -12.22
C VAL A 279 18.43 34.71 -10.71
N ASN A 280 19.54 34.67 -9.96
CA ASN A 280 19.52 34.84 -8.52
C ASN A 280 18.76 36.12 -8.20
N LEU A 281 17.59 36.00 -7.56
CA LEU A 281 17.01 37.11 -6.83
C LEU A 281 17.94 37.39 -5.65
N LYS A 282 18.83 38.37 -5.82
CA LYS A 282 19.55 38.99 -4.70
C LYS A 282 18.50 39.65 -3.81
N CYS A 283 18.06 38.92 -2.78
CA CYS A 283 17.35 39.50 -1.65
C CYS A 283 18.31 40.41 -0.90
N ASN A 284 18.36 41.69 -1.32
CA ASN A 284 18.97 42.73 -0.53
C ASN A 284 17.91 43.30 0.41
N ARG A 285 17.82 42.75 1.62
CA ARG A 285 17.65 43.45 2.91
C ARG A 285 17.45 42.45 4.06
N SER A 286 18.30 42.58 5.08
CA SER A 286 18.13 42.09 6.46
C SER A 286 16.91 42.79 7.11
N ALA A 287 16.06 42.18 7.94
CA ALA A 287 16.24 41.08 8.87
C ALA A 287 14.89 40.37 9.14
N ASP A 288 14.94 39.04 9.09
CA ASP A 288 14.05 37.97 9.58
C ASP A 288 13.89 36.93 8.47
N GLU A 289 14.76 35.93 8.54
CA GLU A 289 15.08 34.97 7.49
C GLU A 289 13.81 34.30 6.94
N THR A 290 13.54 34.46 5.64
CA THR A 290 12.50 33.65 4.97
C THR A 290 12.91 32.18 5.10
N PRO A 291 12.13 31.34 5.81
CA PRO A 291 12.54 29.97 6.03
C PRO A 291 12.57 29.22 4.71
N THR A 292 13.67 28.51 4.45
CA THR A 292 13.81 27.64 3.27
C THR A 292 13.86 26.19 3.72
N GLN A 293 13.15 25.32 3.00
CA GLN A 293 13.10 23.89 3.29
C GLN A 293 13.47 23.10 2.04
N THR A 294 14.48 22.24 2.13
CA THR A 294 14.87 21.35 1.04
C THR A 294 14.25 19.98 1.26
N ILE A 295 13.42 19.55 0.31
CA ILE A 295 12.74 18.25 0.32
C ILE A 295 13.48 17.30 -0.61
N ARG A 296 13.81 16.11 -0.11
CA ARG A 296 14.36 14.98 -0.87
C ARG A 296 13.46 13.76 -0.69
N ILE A 297 13.68 12.74 -1.52
CA ILE A 297 13.07 11.43 -1.32
C ILE A 297 13.49 10.89 0.06
N PHE A 298 12.53 10.35 0.82
CA PHE A 298 12.62 9.96 2.23
C PHE A 298 12.83 11.09 3.25
N SER A 299 12.71 12.35 2.84
CA SER A 299 12.59 13.44 3.82
C SER A 299 11.28 13.30 4.60
N LYS A 300 11.36 13.48 5.93
CA LYS A 300 10.19 13.54 6.81
C LYS A 300 9.64 14.96 6.83
N LEU A 301 8.35 15.09 6.62
CA LEU A 301 7.61 16.34 6.61
C LEU A 301 6.44 16.26 7.58
N SER A 302 6.11 17.37 8.21
CA SER A 302 4.83 17.51 8.91
C SER A 302 3.74 17.80 7.89
N VAL A 303 2.64 17.08 7.98
CA VAL A 303 1.48 17.22 7.11
C VAL A 303 0.21 17.26 7.93
N CYS A 304 -0.76 18.07 7.50
CA CYS A 304 -2.09 18.12 8.07
C CYS A 304 -3.04 17.30 7.19
N ILE A 305 -3.61 16.25 7.76
CA ILE A 305 -4.60 15.40 7.12
C ILE A 305 -5.98 15.98 7.41
N VAL A 306 -6.63 16.47 6.38
CA VAL A 306 -7.94 17.13 6.46
C VAL A 306 -9.02 16.14 5.98
N PRO A 307 -9.90 15.67 6.88
CA PRO A 307 -11.01 14.81 6.51
C PRO A 307 -12.13 15.62 5.86
N GLU A 308 -12.56 15.21 4.68
CA GLU A 308 -13.72 15.77 3.98
C GLU A 308 -14.89 14.81 4.16
N THR A 309 -16.02 15.28 4.69
CA THR A 309 -17.17 14.40 5.01
C THR A 309 -18.18 14.29 3.86
N ASN A 310 -18.14 15.22 2.89
CA ASN A 310 -19.12 15.26 1.80
C ASN A 310 -18.53 15.80 0.48
N PRO A 311 -18.13 14.94 -0.47
CA PRO A 311 -18.05 13.48 -0.36
C PRO A 311 -16.94 13.01 0.61
N PRO A 312 -17.02 11.80 1.19
CA PRO A 312 -15.97 11.25 2.06
C PRO A 312 -14.62 11.12 1.35
N ASP A 313 -13.68 12.00 1.69
CA ASP A 313 -12.32 11.97 1.14
C ASP A 313 -11.30 12.47 2.16
N ILE A 314 -10.02 12.34 1.81
CA ILE A 314 -8.90 12.78 2.63
C ILE A 314 -8.00 13.67 1.79
N SER A 315 -7.96 14.96 2.13
CA SER A 315 -6.98 15.89 1.57
C SER A 315 -5.78 16.01 2.51
N VAL A 316 -4.59 16.21 1.94
CA VAL A 316 -3.37 16.38 2.72
C VAL A 316 -2.73 17.71 2.36
N LYS A 317 -2.51 18.53 3.37
CA LYS A 317 -1.81 19.82 3.26
C LYS A 317 -0.47 19.71 3.96
N LEU A 318 0.52 20.47 3.48
CA LEU A 318 1.79 20.57 4.21
C LEU A 318 1.52 21.38 5.49
N ALA A 319 2.10 20.93 6.60
CA ALA A 319 2.09 21.64 7.87
C ALA A 319 3.52 22.08 8.17
N MET A 320 3.70 23.36 8.49
CA MET A 320 5.02 23.82 8.88
C MET A 320 5.27 23.33 10.32
N PRO A 321 6.38 22.60 10.60
CA PRO A 321 6.76 22.36 11.98
C PRO A 321 7.00 23.72 12.64
N CYS A 322 6.60 23.87 13.91
CA CYS A 322 7.07 24.99 14.74
C CYS A 322 8.56 25.18 14.47
N ILE A 323 8.94 26.31 13.89
CA ILE A 323 10.31 26.77 14.06
C ILE A 323 10.35 27.12 15.54
N ASN A 324 10.84 26.20 16.38
CA ASN A 324 11.10 26.51 17.77
C ASN A 324 11.88 27.83 17.79
N ALA A 325 11.21 28.87 18.30
CA ALA A 325 11.83 30.15 18.62
C ALA A 325 12.83 29.98 19.77
#